data_AF-A0A9P4QSE6-F1
#
_entry.id   AF-A0A9P4QSE6-F1
#
_cell.length_a   1.000
_cell.length_b   1.000
_cell.length_c   1.000
_cell.angle_alpha   90.00
_cell.angle_beta   90.00
_cell.angle_gamma   90.00
#
_symmetry.space_group_name_H-M   'P 1'
#
loop_
_entity.id
_entity.type
_entity.pdbx_description
1 polymer ?
#
loop_
_entity_poly.entity_id
_entity_poly.type
_entity_poly.pdbx_seq_one_letter_code
_entity_poly.pdbx_strand_id
1 'polypeptide(L)'
;MYRYYQDAKICFTHLFDVDGRGMTLTDPNPDPRHPDTDDMKAVRKEFTGARWFKRGWTLQELLAPPQLLFYDKNWNLLGSRNDLCHTISDITGIEPEVLRNAQMIQTCSIAKRMSWAAGRLTRRPEDKAYSLLGIFGVNMPMIYGEGERAFIRLQEEIIRISDDQSLFAWSMPKDPNNSALLARSPDAFAGCRDVTRNTSRTGNFPYSMNNRGIAMQLRLIPWVPNVYIAPINCLRQRNESLQLGLFLKREAEDDKFVRVALDGKSMHRFLPGKTVRRMNGRLFLYMSNGTLDRQSSFHQKPVCRLLTASRLAQTC
;
A
#
# COMPACT_ATOMS: atom_id res chain seq x y z
N MET A 1 1.08 -1.66 18.29
CA MET A 1 1.69 -0.35 17.97
C MET A 1 0.64 0.68 17.57
N TYR A 2 -0.13 0.51 16.48
CA TYR A 2 -1.14 1.50 16.06
C TYR A 2 -2.05 2.02 17.19
N ARG A 3 -2.65 1.11 17.97
CA ARG A 3 -3.55 1.45 19.08
C ARG A 3 -2.89 2.34 20.14
N TYR A 4 -1.60 2.14 20.42
CA TYR A 4 -0.83 2.95 21.36
C TYR A 4 -0.78 4.42 20.92
N TYR A 5 -0.59 4.68 19.62
CA TYR A 5 -0.62 6.02 19.05
C TYR A 5 -2.04 6.58 18.97
N GLN A 6 -3.01 5.74 18.64
CA GLN A 6 -4.42 6.12 18.52
C GLN A 6 -5.01 6.58 19.85
N ASP A 7 -4.66 5.90 20.94
CA ASP A 7 -5.19 6.18 22.28
C ASP A 7 -4.40 7.31 22.99
N ALA A 8 -3.30 7.79 22.40
CA ALA A 8 -2.55 8.93 22.92
C ALA A 8 -3.30 10.25 22.71
N LYS A 9 -3.21 11.17 23.67
CA LYS A 9 -3.76 12.53 23.53
C LYS A 9 -2.99 13.35 22.49
N ILE A 10 -1.66 13.20 22.49
CA ILE A 10 -0.74 13.93 21.62
C ILE A 10 0.50 13.07 21.39
N CYS A 11 1.06 13.15 20.19
CA CYS A 11 2.35 12.55 19.84
C CYS A 11 3.33 13.62 19.38
N PHE A 12 4.60 13.40 19.67
CA PHE A 12 5.70 14.28 19.28
C PHE A 12 6.65 13.51 18.36
N THR A 13 7.02 14.12 17.24
CA THR A 13 7.99 13.58 16.29
C THR A 13 9.22 14.46 16.26
N HIS A 14 10.36 13.91 16.66
CA HIS A 14 11.67 14.56 16.56
C HIS A 14 12.33 14.22 15.21
N LEU A 15 12.54 15.22 14.38
CA LEU A 15 13.18 15.13 13.07
C LEU A 15 14.66 15.52 13.20
N PHE A 16 15.46 14.56 13.64
CA PHE A 16 16.90 14.76 13.92
C PHE A 16 17.76 15.19 12.71
N ASP A 17 17.24 15.06 11.49
CA ASP A 17 17.89 15.45 10.24
C ASP A 17 17.30 16.71 9.59
N VAL A 18 16.54 17.51 10.35
CA VAL A 18 15.95 18.78 9.90
C VAL A 18 16.44 19.92 10.79
N ASP A 19 16.94 21.00 10.18
CA ASP A 19 17.20 22.27 10.86
C ASP A 19 16.01 23.23 10.65
N GLY A 20 15.27 23.49 11.72
CA GLY A 20 14.11 24.38 11.69
C GLY A 20 14.48 25.85 11.64
N ARG A 21 15.75 26.22 11.88
CA ARG A 21 16.20 27.62 12.02
C ARG A 21 15.38 28.43 13.04
N GLY A 22 14.82 27.77 14.05
CA GLY A 22 13.91 28.37 15.03
C GLY A 22 12.55 28.81 14.47
N MET A 23 12.20 28.37 13.25
CA MET A 23 10.96 28.75 12.58
C MET A 23 9.84 27.75 12.83
N THR A 24 8.62 28.25 12.92
CA THR A 24 7.40 27.45 12.78
C THR A 24 6.91 27.54 11.33
N LEU A 25 6.53 26.41 10.77
CA LEU A 25 5.97 26.27 9.45
C LEU A 25 4.44 26.19 9.52
N THR A 26 3.80 26.73 8.49
CA THR A 26 2.43 26.41 8.08
C THR A 26 2.46 25.94 6.63
N ASP A 27 1.35 25.45 6.09
CA ASP A 27 1.24 25.21 4.66
C ASP A 27 1.50 26.52 3.87
N PRO A 28 2.07 26.41 2.64
CA PRO A 28 2.39 27.59 1.84
C PRO A 28 1.16 28.44 1.59
N ASN A 29 1.29 29.77 1.70
CA ASN A 29 0.19 30.66 1.40
C ASN A 29 -0.16 30.56 -0.11
N PRO A 30 -1.40 30.22 -0.48
CA PRO A 30 -1.80 30.14 -1.88
C PRO A 30 -1.86 31.53 -2.55
N ASP A 31 -1.88 32.63 -1.79
CA ASP A 31 -1.86 33.99 -2.32
C ASP A 31 -0.44 34.38 -2.79
N PRO A 32 -0.21 34.59 -4.10
CA PRO A 32 1.09 34.97 -4.64
C PRO A 32 1.63 36.30 -4.09
N ARG A 33 0.78 37.13 -3.48
CA ARG A 33 1.15 38.42 -2.89
C ARG A 33 1.89 38.28 -1.56
N HIS A 34 1.79 37.14 -0.90
CA HIS A 34 2.44 36.86 0.38
C HIS A 34 3.19 35.53 0.31
N PRO A 35 4.24 35.42 -0.51
CA PRO A 35 5.00 34.19 -0.65
C PRO A 35 5.79 33.88 0.62
N ASP A 36 6.07 32.60 0.82
CA ASP A 36 7.04 32.15 1.83
C ASP A 36 8.38 32.89 1.64
N THR A 37 9.01 33.28 2.76
CA THR A 37 10.37 33.81 2.75
C THR A 37 11.37 32.73 2.31
N ASP A 38 12.57 33.13 1.93
CA ASP A 38 13.59 32.16 1.48
C ASP A 38 14.02 31.20 2.60
N ASP A 39 14.02 31.66 3.85
CA ASP A 39 14.24 30.80 5.01
C ASP A 39 13.09 29.79 5.21
N MET A 40 11.82 30.21 5.07
CA MET A 40 10.68 29.29 5.13
C MET A 40 10.76 28.21 4.06
N LYS A 41 11.13 28.60 2.82
CA LYS A 41 11.33 27.64 1.72
C LYS A 41 12.47 26.67 2.02
N ALA A 42 13.57 27.15 2.59
CA ALA A 42 14.70 26.31 2.96
C ALA A 42 14.33 25.30 4.05
N VAL A 43 13.64 25.73 5.12
CA VAL A 43 13.19 24.84 6.19
C VAL A 43 12.16 23.84 5.68
N ARG A 44 11.22 24.25 4.81
CA ARG A 44 10.27 23.34 4.15
C ARG A 44 10.98 22.30 3.28
N LYS A 45 12.04 22.69 2.57
CA LYS A 45 12.87 21.77 1.79
C LYS A 45 13.56 20.73 2.69
N GLU A 46 14.05 21.12 3.86
CA GLU A 46 14.62 20.17 4.83
C GLU A 46 13.53 19.24 5.40
N PHE A 47 12.38 19.79 5.80
CA PHE A 47 11.24 19.02 6.29
C PHE A 47 10.77 17.97 5.27
N THR A 48 10.59 18.35 4.00
CA THR A 48 10.20 17.43 2.92
C THR A 48 11.25 16.36 2.64
N GLY A 49 12.52 16.65 2.91
CA GLY A 49 13.65 15.72 2.80
C GLY A 49 13.86 14.80 4.01
N ALA A 50 13.11 14.99 5.11
CA ALA A 50 13.33 14.26 6.35
C ALA A 50 13.20 12.75 6.16
N ARG A 51 14.17 11.97 6.66
CA ARG A 51 14.16 10.50 6.53
C ARG A 51 12.97 9.86 7.22
N TRP A 52 12.37 10.53 8.19
CA TRP A 52 11.17 10.05 8.89
C TRP A 52 10.05 9.69 7.92
N PHE A 53 9.81 10.47 6.85
CA PHE A 53 8.78 10.17 5.85
C PHE A 53 9.06 8.90 5.03
N LYS A 54 10.32 8.46 4.95
CA LYS A 54 10.75 7.28 4.20
C LYS A 54 10.75 6.00 5.03
N ARG A 55 10.52 6.04 6.34
CA ARG A 55 10.51 4.82 7.18
C ARG A 55 9.14 4.14 7.13
N GLY A 56 9.10 2.81 7.13
CA GLY A 56 7.83 2.07 7.06
C GLY A 56 6.92 2.27 8.27
N TRP A 57 7.49 2.19 9.48
CA TRP A 57 6.74 2.30 10.75
C TRP A 57 6.14 3.68 11.02
N THR A 58 6.77 4.73 10.49
CA THR A 58 6.35 6.12 10.72
C THR A 58 5.03 6.46 10.03
N LEU A 59 4.55 5.63 9.10
CA LEU A 59 3.20 5.78 8.55
C LEU A 59 2.11 5.59 9.62
N GLN A 60 2.31 4.64 10.54
CA GLN A 60 1.37 4.47 11.66
C GLN A 60 1.49 5.64 12.63
N GLU A 61 2.71 6.09 12.92
CA GLU A 61 2.98 7.28 13.74
C GLU A 61 2.35 8.54 13.15
N LEU A 62 2.31 8.66 11.82
CA LEU A 62 1.67 9.78 11.12
C LEU A 62 0.15 9.76 11.25
N LEU A 63 -0.46 8.58 11.07
CA LEU A 63 -1.89 8.45 10.84
C LEU A 63 -2.71 8.15 12.10
N ALA A 64 -2.16 7.39 13.04
CA ALA A 64 -2.91 6.92 14.20
C ALA A 64 -3.22 8.02 15.23
N PRO A 65 -2.30 8.93 15.58
CA PRO A 65 -2.58 9.91 16.63
C PRO A 65 -3.68 10.92 16.26
N PRO A 66 -4.48 11.38 17.24
CA PRO A 66 -5.41 12.49 17.04
C PRO A 66 -4.66 13.82 16.84
N GLN A 67 -3.56 14.04 17.55
CA GLN A 67 -2.69 15.21 17.42
C GLN A 67 -1.23 14.77 17.31
N LEU A 68 -0.52 15.34 16.32
CA LEU A 68 0.89 15.07 16.07
C LEU A 68 1.64 16.39 15.83
N LEU A 69 2.72 16.60 16.58
CA LEU A 69 3.59 17.78 16.46
C LEU A 69 4.98 17.36 15.95
N PHE A 70 5.51 18.13 15.01
CA PHE A 70 6.85 17.94 14.46
C PHE A 70 7.84 18.91 15.11
N TYR A 71 8.99 18.38 15.51
CA TYR A 71 10.10 19.11 16.09
C TYR A 71 11.35 18.91 15.25
N ASP A 72 12.17 19.95 15.12
CA ASP A 72 13.46 19.88 14.43
C ASP A 72 14.53 19.17 15.28
N LYS A 73 15.76 19.08 14.75
CA LYS A 73 16.91 18.46 15.45
C LYS A 73 17.23 19.10 16.80
N ASN A 74 16.88 20.37 16.99
CA ASN A 74 17.12 21.18 18.19
C ASN A 74 15.90 21.26 19.12
N TRP A 75 14.85 20.46 18.88
CA TRP A 75 13.58 20.50 19.62
C TRP A 75 12.82 21.82 19.50
N ASN A 76 12.96 22.54 18.39
CA ASN A 76 12.06 23.64 18.04
C ASN A 76 10.81 23.10 17.34
N LEU A 77 9.65 23.65 17.70
CA LEU A 77 8.37 23.28 17.07
C LEU A 77 8.32 23.76 15.62
N LEU A 78 8.25 22.82 14.69
CA LEU A 78 8.06 23.08 13.26
C LEU A 78 6.58 23.26 12.91
N GLY A 79 5.65 22.62 13.63
CA GLY A 79 4.22 22.71 13.36
C GLY A 79 3.48 21.39 13.60
N SER A 80 2.16 21.41 13.53
CA SER A 80 1.36 20.20 13.64
C SER A 80 1.11 19.52 12.28
N ARG A 81 0.66 18.26 12.31
CA ARG A 81 0.16 17.56 11.11
C ARG A 81 -0.96 18.33 10.40
N ASN A 82 -1.79 19.07 11.15
CA ASN A 82 -2.88 19.86 10.59
C ASN A 82 -2.37 21.15 9.93
N ASP A 83 -1.37 21.80 10.52
CA ASP A 83 -0.76 23.03 9.98
C ASP A 83 0.00 22.75 8.68
N LEU A 84 0.51 21.52 8.52
CA LEU A 84 1.38 21.10 7.42
C LEU A 84 0.73 20.05 6.51
N CYS A 85 -0.59 19.92 6.54
CA CYS A 85 -1.29 18.82 5.88
C CYS A 85 -1.11 18.80 4.35
N HIS A 86 -1.05 19.95 3.68
CA HIS A 86 -0.80 20.01 2.24
C HIS A 86 0.66 19.65 1.93
N THR A 87 1.60 20.16 2.71
CA THR A 87 3.03 19.80 2.60
C THR A 87 3.24 18.30 2.81
N ILE A 88 2.59 17.70 3.81
CA ILE A 88 2.65 16.26 4.09
C ILE A 88 1.95 15.46 2.99
N SER A 89 0.84 15.95 2.46
CA SER A 89 0.14 15.36 1.31
C SER A 89 1.05 15.27 0.10
N ASP A 90 1.83 16.30 -0.20
CA ASP A 90 2.77 16.29 -1.33
C ASP A 90 3.89 15.25 -1.16
N ILE A 91 4.36 15.04 0.08
CA ILE A 91 5.41 14.05 0.38
C ILE A 91 4.86 12.62 0.31
N THR A 92 3.66 12.40 0.85
CA THR A 92 3.15 11.05 1.17
C THR A 92 2.06 10.55 0.23
N GLY A 93 1.44 11.45 -0.54
CA GLY A 93 0.26 11.16 -1.35
C GLY A 93 -1.01 10.89 -0.54
N ILE A 94 -1.02 11.20 0.76
CA ILE A 94 -2.19 11.08 1.64
C ILE A 94 -2.97 12.38 1.58
N GLU A 95 -4.27 12.31 1.30
CA GLU A 95 -5.10 13.49 1.15
C GLU A 95 -5.19 14.33 2.44
N PRO A 96 -5.21 15.68 2.34
CA PRO A 96 -5.31 16.56 3.51
C PRO A 96 -6.51 16.25 4.41
N GLU A 97 -7.64 15.83 3.84
CA GLU A 97 -8.83 15.43 4.59
C GLU A 97 -8.57 14.22 5.48
N VAL A 98 -7.81 13.23 4.98
CA VAL A 98 -7.42 12.04 5.74
C VAL A 98 -6.40 12.40 6.82
N LEU A 99 -5.45 13.30 6.53
CA LEU A 99 -4.48 13.79 7.51
C LEU A 99 -5.14 14.57 8.65
N ARG A 100 -6.24 15.29 8.38
CA ARG A 100 -6.99 16.04 9.40
C ARG A 100 -7.94 15.13 10.20
N ASN A 101 -8.40 14.03 9.61
CA ASN A 101 -9.42 13.16 10.18
C ASN A 101 -9.06 11.67 10.04
N ALA A 102 -8.48 11.09 11.09
CA ALA A 102 -8.05 9.68 11.12
C ALA A 102 -9.20 8.69 10.90
N GLN A 103 -10.45 9.06 11.22
CA GLN A 103 -11.64 8.23 11.01
C GLN A 103 -11.89 7.98 9.52
N MET A 104 -11.41 8.85 8.63
CA MET A 104 -11.53 8.65 7.18
C MET A 104 -10.69 7.49 6.65
N ILE A 105 -9.63 7.07 7.36
CA ILE A 105 -8.72 6.01 6.91
C ILE A 105 -9.47 4.73 6.54
N GLN A 106 -10.45 4.31 7.35
CA GLN A 106 -11.20 3.07 7.09
C GLN A 106 -12.19 3.18 5.93
N THR A 107 -12.51 4.41 5.50
CA THR A 107 -13.34 4.66 4.31
C THR A 107 -12.54 4.60 3.01
N CYS A 108 -11.21 4.76 3.09
CA CYS A 108 -10.32 4.65 1.95
C CYS A 108 -10.19 3.20 1.47
N SER A 109 -10.07 3.04 0.15
CA SER A 109 -9.86 1.73 -0.46
C SER A 109 -8.57 1.08 0.04
N ILE A 110 -8.51 -0.26 0.05
CA ILE A 110 -7.28 -1.01 0.36
C ILE A 110 -6.13 -0.53 -0.53
N ALA A 111 -6.36 -0.38 -1.84
CA ALA A 111 -5.33 0.06 -2.77
C ALA A 111 -4.76 1.43 -2.42
N LYS A 112 -5.62 2.36 -2.01
CA LYS A 112 -5.21 3.71 -1.59
C LYS A 112 -4.38 3.63 -0.31
N ARG A 113 -4.82 2.89 0.70
CA ARG A 113 -4.06 2.67 1.94
C ARG A 113 -2.70 2.02 1.69
N MET A 114 -2.64 1.02 0.80
CA MET A 114 -1.39 0.38 0.38
C MET A 114 -0.47 1.38 -0.34
N SER A 115 -1.03 2.29 -1.16
CA SER A 115 -0.25 3.29 -1.89
C SER A 115 0.49 4.25 -0.97
N TRP A 116 -0.06 4.54 0.21
CA TRP A 116 0.64 5.36 1.20
C TRP A 116 1.94 4.69 1.65
N ALA A 117 1.97 3.36 1.76
CA ALA A 117 3.16 2.63 2.16
C ALA A 117 4.23 2.48 1.06
N ALA A 118 3.89 2.81 -0.19
CA ALA A 118 4.82 2.68 -1.31
C ALA A 118 6.03 3.63 -1.16
N GLY A 119 7.22 3.13 -1.50
CA GLY A 119 8.47 3.88 -1.41
C GLY A 119 9.00 4.06 0.02
N ARG A 120 8.32 3.52 1.04
CA ARG A 120 8.83 3.47 2.41
C ARG A 120 9.73 2.25 2.63
N LEU A 121 10.77 2.45 3.42
CA LEU A 121 11.86 1.52 3.67
C LEU A 121 11.76 0.93 5.07
N THR A 122 12.09 -0.36 5.16
CA THR A 122 12.20 -1.09 6.41
C THR A 122 13.55 -1.80 6.47
N ARG A 123 14.04 -2.06 7.68
CA ARG A 123 15.31 -2.76 7.87
C ARG A 123 15.19 -4.24 7.48
N ARG A 124 14.08 -4.88 7.84
CA ARG A 124 13.76 -6.25 7.45
C ARG A 124 12.67 -6.24 6.38
N PRO A 125 12.73 -7.14 5.38
CA PRO A 125 11.70 -7.21 4.34
C PRO A 125 10.30 -7.47 4.90
N GLU A 126 10.17 -8.34 5.91
CA GLU A 126 8.91 -8.67 6.57
C GLU A 126 8.27 -7.48 7.31
N ASP A 127 9.07 -6.51 7.77
CA ASP A 127 8.58 -5.32 8.45
C ASP A 127 7.72 -4.44 7.52
N LYS A 128 7.84 -4.57 6.18
CA LYS A 128 6.92 -3.90 5.23
C LYS A 128 5.47 -4.30 5.46
N ALA A 129 5.24 -5.55 5.87
CA ALA A 129 3.91 -6.04 6.21
C ALA A 129 3.52 -5.67 7.64
N TYR A 130 4.43 -5.87 8.61
CA TYR A 130 4.14 -5.61 10.01
C TYR A 130 3.90 -4.14 10.33
N SER A 131 4.52 -3.24 9.58
CA SER A 131 4.28 -1.80 9.69
C SER A 131 2.91 -1.37 9.17
N LEU A 132 2.07 -2.27 8.67
CA LEU A 132 0.74 -1.96 8.11
C LEU A 132 -0.42 -2.60 8.88
N LEU A 133 -0.15 -3.51 9.83
CA LEU A 133 -1.19 -4.29 10.52
C LEU A 133 -2.31 -3.41 11.09
N GLY A 134 -1.95 -2.34 11.79
CA GLY A 134 -2.95 -1.46 12.41
C GLY A 134 -3.71 -0.56 11.44
N ILE A 135 -3.12 -0.20 10.30
CA ILE A 135 -3.80 0.58 9.25
C ILE A 135 -4.93 -0.24 8.61
N PHE A 136 -4.69 -1.55 8.47
CA PHE A 136 -5.67 -2.50 7.94
C PHE A 136 -6.52 -3.18 9.01
N GLY A 137 -6.25 -2.96 10.30
CA GLY A 137 -6.99 -3.57 11.40
C GLY A 137 -6.87 -5.10 11.45
N VAL A 138 -5.76 -5.65 10.96
CA VAL A 138 -5.50 -7.09 10.96
C VAL A 138 -4.58 -7.50 12.11
N ASN A 139 -4.65 -8.77 12.50
CA ASN A 139 -3.74 -9.37 13.45
C ASN A 139 -3.18 -10.67 12.86
N MET A 140 -1.86 -10.85 12.91
CA MET A 140 -1.17 -12.06 12.48
C MET A 140 0.16 -12.23 13.24
N PRO A 141 0.61 -13.48 13.49
CA PRO A 141 1.90 -13.73 14.13
C PRO A 141 3.08 -13.15 13.33
N MET A 142 3.97 -12.43 14.01
CA MET A 142 5.23 -11.93 13.44
C MET A 142 6.27 -13.05 13.40
N ILE A 143 6.60 -13.51 12.21
CA ILE A 143 7.63 -14.51 11.95
C ILE A 143 8.82 -13.79 11.30
N TYR A 144 9.93 -13.66 12.02
CA TYR A 144 11.15 -13.09 11.45
C TYR A 144 11.90 -14.13 10.61
N GLY A 145 12.39 -13.70 9.45
CA GLY A 145 13.03 -14.56 8.46
C GLY A 145 12.12 -15.08 7.34
N GLU A 146 10.82 -14.76 7.33
CA GLU A 146 9.92 -15.17 6.25
C GLU A 146 10.00 -14.29 4.99
N GLY A 147 10.68 -13.14 5.07
CA GLY A 147 10.89 -12.25 3.93
C GLY A 147 9.60 -11.66 3.37
N GLU A 148 9.52 -11.58 2.03
CA GLU A 148 8.36 -11.03 1.31
C GLU A 148 7.05 -11.81 1.53
N ARG A 149 7.14 -13.06 2.03
CA ARG A 149 5.96 -13.88 2.36
C ARG A 149 5.09 -13.22 3.43
N ALA A 150 5.67 -12.41 4.33
CA ALA A 150 4.90 -11.66 5.32
C ALA A 150 3.86 -10.75 4.67
N PHE A 151 4.18 -10.14 3.51
CA PHE A 151 3.26 -9.26 2.80
C PHE A 151 2.15 -10.02 2.05
N ILE A 152 2.42 -11.26 1.64
CA ILE A 152 1.38 -12.17 1.14
C ILE A 152 0.41 -12.52 2.26
N ARG A 153 0.92 -12.92 3.44
CA ARG A 153 0.09 -13.22 4.61
C ARG A 153 -0.75 -12.02 5.05
N LEU A 154 -0.19 -10.81 5.02
CA LEU A 154 -0.95 -9.58 5.28
C LEU A 154 -2.18 -9.48 4.37
N GLN A 155 -2.00 -9.70 3.07
CA GLN A 155 -3.12 -9.66 2.12
C GLN A 155 -4.12 -10.80 2.36
N GLU A 156 -3.67 -11.99 2.74
CA GLU A 156 -4.54 -13.10 3.14
C GLU A 156 -5.41 -12.74 4.35
N GLU A 157 -4.85 -12.10 5.38
CA GLU A 157 -5.64 -11.62 6.53
C GLU A 157 -6.63 -10.51 6.13
N ILE A 158 -6.22 -9.59 5.24
CA ILE A 158 -7.12 -8.55 4.72
C ILE A 158 -8.29 -9.17 3.95
N ILE A 159 -8.05 -10.20 3.14
CA ILE A 159 -9.10 -10.93 2.41
C ILE A 159 -10.12 -11.56 3.35
N ARG A 160 -9.70 -12.04 4.52
CA ARG A 160 -10.62 -12.64 5.51
C ARG A 160 -11.62 -11.65 6.10
N ILE A 161 -11.28 -10.36 6.13
CA ILE A 161 -12.08 -9.33 6.81
C ILE A 161 -12.64 -8.26 5.85
N SER A 162 -12.36 -8.33 4.56
CA SER A 162 -12.76 -7.29 3.59
C SER A 162 -13.10 -7.85 2.21
N ASP A 163 -14.15 -7.29 1.60
CA ASP A 163 -14.61 -7.54 0.23
C ASP A 163 -14.12 -6.48 -0.78
N ASP A 164 -13.22 -5.59 -0.37
CA ASP A 164 -12.72 -4.50 -1.19
C ASP A 164 -11.74 -4.99 -2.28
N GLN A 165 -12.29 -5.19 -3.48
CA GLN A 165 -11.57 -5.65 -4.67
C GLN A 165 -10.41 -4.73 -5.12
N SER A 166 -10.26 -3.54 -4.53
CA SER A 166 -9.10 -2.68 -4.79
C SER A 166 -7.79 -3.33 -4.35
N LEU A 167 -7.83 -4.34 -3.47
CA LEU A 167 -6.69 -5.20 -3.18
C LEU A 167 -6.01 -5.76 -4.45
N PHE A 168 -6.77 -5.99 -5.52
CA PHE A 168 -6.25 -6.52 -6.79
C PHE A 168 -5.82 -5.43 -7.80
N ALA A 169 -5.96 -4.14 -7.46
CA ALA A 169 -5.69 -3.02 -8.36
C ALA A 169 -4.19 -2.63 -8.48
N TRP A 170 -3.29 -3.39 -7.86
CA TRP A 170 -1.85 -3.15 -7.94
C TRP A 170 -1.30 -3.35 -9.36
N SER A 171 -0.16 -2.74 -9.67
CA SER A 171 0.47 -2.88 -10.98
C SER A 171 1.52 -3.99 -10.98
N MET A 172 1.45 -4.92 -11.94
CA MET A 172 2.45 -5.97 -12.06
C MET A 172 3.84 -5.38 -12.41
N PRO A 173 4.92 -5.86 -11.76
CA PRO A 173 6.28 -5.58 -12.20
C PRO A 173 6.45 -5.96 -13.67
N LYS A 174 7.41 -5.34 -14.37
CA LYS A 174 7.68 -5.62 -15.80
C LYS A 174 8.13 -7.06 -16.09
N ASP A 175 8.28 -7.91 -15.06
CA ASP A 175 8.63 -9.31 -15.21
C ASP A 175 7.42 -10.11 -15.75
N PRO A 176 7.48 -10.63 -16.99
CA PRO A 176 6.39 -11.39 -17.60
C PRO A 176 6.06 -12.70 -16.87
N ASN A 177 6.99 -13.23 -16.06
CA ASN A 177 6.81 -14.48 -15.35
C ASN A 177 6.16 -14.31 -13.96
N ASN A 178 5.83 -13.07 -13.57
CA ASN A 178 5.17 -12.81 -12.30
C ASN A 178 3.65 -12.89 -12.44
N SER A 179 3.13 -14.11 -12.56
CA SER A 179 1.68 -14.41 -12.62
C SER A 179 0.99 -14.37 -11.25
N ALA A 180 1.62 -13.76 -10.24
CA ALA A 180 1.07 -13.71 -8.89
C ALA A 180 -0.20 -12.85 -8.85
N LEU A 181 -1.22 -13.31 -8.12
CA LEU A 181 -2.44 -12.54 -7.89
C LEU A 181 -2.27 -11.51 -6.77
N LEU A 182 -1.49 -11.87 -5.75
CA LEU A 182 -1.16 -10.98 -4.64
C LEU A 182 0.16 -10.27 -4.88
N ALA A 183 0.22 -9.01 -4.48
CA ALA A 183 1.43 -8.19 -4.61
C ALA A 183 2.51 -8.69 -3.65
N ARG A 184 3.79 -8.47 -3.96
CA ARG A 184 4.91 -8.81 -3.04
C ARG A 184 5.37 -7.66 -2.15
N SER A 185 4.95 -6.44 -2.47
CA SER A 185 5.33 -5.21 -1.75
C SER A 185 4.22 -4.16 -1.91
N PRO A 186 4.04 -3.24 -0.94
CA PRO A 186 3.18 -2.07 -1.12
C PRO A 186 3.59 -1.19 -2.30
N ASP A 187 4.85 -1.26 -2.74
CA ASP A 187 5.37 -0.51 -3.90
C ASP A 187 4.57 -0.77 -5.18
N ALA A 188 3.97 -1.97 -5.31
CA ALA A 188 3.11 -2.32 -6.42
C ALA A 188 1.82 -1.46 -6.50
N PHE A 189 1.46 -0.79 -5.40
CA PHE A 189 0.30 0.10 -5.27
C PHE A 189 0.67 1.59 -5.38
N ALA A 190 1.92 1.96 -5.71
CA ALA A 190 2.35 3.37 -5.80
C ALA A 190 1.43 4.21 -6.71
N GLY A 191 0.88 3.60 -7.76
CA GLY A 191 -0.06 4.24 -8.69
C GLY A 191 -1.53 4.21 -8.27
N CYS A 192 -1.86 3.88 -7.02
CA CYS A 192 -3.23 3.62 -6.57
C CYS A 192 -3.83 4.72 -5.67
N ARG A 193 -3.16 5.87 -5.51
CA ARG A 193 -3.66 7.01 -4.71
C ARG A 193 -5.06 7.49 -5.11
N ASP A 194 -5.41 7.34 -6.39
CA ASP A 194 -6.67 7.78 -6.99
C ASP A 194 -7.70 6.65 -7.14
N VAL A 195 -7.46 5.48 -6.52
CA VAL A 195 -8.36 4.33 -6.59
C VAL A 195 -9.39 4.39 -5.46
N THR A 196 -10.67 4.38 -5.83
CA THR A 196 -11.81 4.38 -4.91
C THR A 196 -12.68 3.16 -5.14
N ARG A 197 -13.42 2.75 -4.11
CA ARG A 197 -14.44 1.70 -4.23
C ARG A 197 -15.61 2.22 -5.06
N ASN A 198 -16.13 1.40 -5.96
CA ASN A 198 -17.43 1.65 -6.57
C ASN A 198 -18.52 1.22 -5.57
N THR A 199 -19.30 2.16 -5.07
CA THR A 199 -20.37 1.89 -4.08
C THR A 199 -21.61 1.25 -4.70
N SER A 200 -21.69 1.15 -6.03
CA SER A 200 -22.76 0.40 -6.69
C SER A 200 -22.66 -1.08 -6.30
N ARG A 201 -23.67 -1.57 -5.58
CA ARG A 201 -23.76 -2.97 -5.12
C ARG A 201 -23.95 -3.97 -6.27
N THR A 202 -24.15 -3.52 -7.50
CA THR A 202 -24.42 -4.41 -8.64
C THR A 202 -23.19 -5.24 -8.99
N GLY A 203 -23.24 -6.53 -8.65
CA GLY A 203 -22.15 -7.48 -8.92
C GLY A 203 -21.02 -7.46 -7.89
N ASN A 204 -21.25 -6.92 -6.69
CA ASN A 204 -20.31 -7.05 -5.58
C ASN A 204 -20.50 -8.40 -4.89
N PHE A 205 -19.75 -9.40 -5.36
CA PHE A 205 -19.70 -10.72 -4.74
C PHE A 205 -18.46 -10.80 -3.84
N PRO A 206 -18.60 -11.34 -2.62
CA PRO A 206 -17.45 -11.55 -1.76
C PRO A 206 -16.48 -12.54 -2.40
N TYR A 207 -15.19 -12.34 -2.13
CA TYR A 207 -14.14 -13.28 -2.48
C TYR A 207 -13.55 -13.90 -1.21
N SER A 208 -12.96 -15.08 -1.32
CA SER A 208 -12.37 -15.79 -0.19
C SER A 208 -11.12 -16.55 -0.59
N MET A 209 -10.23 -16.76 0.38
CA MET A 209 -9.12 -17.69 0.26
C MET A 209 -9.61 -19.13 0.48
N ASN A 210 -9.20 -20.05 -0.39
CA ASN A 210 -9.33 -21.49 -0.18
C ASN A 210 -7.99 -22.19 -0.49
N ASN A 211 -7.95 -23.52 -0.35
CA ASN A 211 -6.75 -24.32 -0.59
C ASN A 211 -6.31 -24.39 -2.08
N ARG A 212 -7.11 -23.86 -3.02
CA ARG A 212 -6.77 -23.73 -4.45
C ARG A 212 -6.32 -22.31 -4.83
N GLY A 213 -6.53 -21.33 -3.95
CA GLY A 213 -6.21 -19.93 -4.18
C GLY A 213 -7.36 -19.00 -3.81
N ILE A 214 -7.52 -17.91 -4.58
CA ILE A 214 -8.60 -16.94 -4.35
C ILE A 214 -9.81 -17.35 -5.19
N ALA A 215 -10.92 -17.66 -4.50
CA ALA A 215 -12.22 -17.85 -5.10
C ALA A 215 -12.94 -16.51 -5.20
N MET A 216 -13.24 -16.08 -6.42
CA MET A 216 -14.00 -14.86 -6.67
C MET A 216 -14.93 -15.03 -7.85
N GLN A 217 -16.13 -14.45 -7.75
CA GLN A 217 -17.07 -14.39 -8.86
C GLN A 217 -16.92 -13.05 -9.59
N LEU A 218 -16.43 -13.09 -10.83
CA LEU A 218 -16.29 -11.92 -11.70
C LEU A 218 -17.06 -12.09 -13.01
N ARG A 219 -17.44 -10.97 -13.61
CA ARG A 219 -17.87 -10.95 -15.02
C ARG A 219 -16.64 -10.99 -15.90
N LEU A 220 -16.64 -11.85 -16.92
CA LEU A 220 -15.55 -11.96 -17.89
C LEU A 220 -15.99 -11.42 -19.25
N ILE A 221 -15.17 -10.56 -19.83
CA ILE A 221 -15.34 -10.01 -21.17
C ILE A 221 -14.21 -10.57 -22.04
N PRO A 222 -14.51 -11.35 -23.09
CA PRO A 222 -13.47 -11.81 -24.01
C PRO A 222 -12.69 -10.64 -24.60
N TRP A 223 -11.35 -10.73 -24.58
CA TRP A 223 -10.46 -9.72 -25.14
C TRP A 223 -9.70 -10.24 -26.36
N VAL A 224 -8.94 -11.32 -26.16
CA VAL A 224 -8.26 -12.12 -27.20
C VAL A 224 -8.38 -13.60 -26.82
N PRO A 225 -8.05 -14.57 -27.70
CA PRO A 225 -8.16 -15.98 -27.36
C PRO A 225 -7.50 -16.33 -26.01
N ASN A 226 -8.26 -16.98 -25.13
CA ASN A 226 -7.88 -17.35 -23.76
C ASN A 226 -7.59 -16.20 -22.77
N VAL A 227 -7.79 -14.93 -23.15
CA VAL A 227 -7.62 -13.77 -22.26
C VAL A 227 -8.90 -12.95 -22.17
N TYR A 228 -9.26 -12.62 -20.94
CA TYR A 228 -10.47 -11.93 -20.57
C TYR A 228 -10.14 -10.66 -19.80
N ILE A 229 -11.02 -9.66 -19.90
CA ILE A 229 -11.06 -8.53 -18.98
C ILE A 229 -12.10 -8.83 -17.92
N ALA A 230 -11.71 -8.71 -16.65
CA ALA A 230 -12.58 -8.86 -15.50
C ALA A 230 -12.73 -7.51 -14.77
N PRO A 231 -13.85 -6.78 -14.98
CA PRO A 231 -14.18 -5.59 -14.21
C PRO A 231 -14.13 -5.83 -12.71
N ILE A 232 -13.38 -5.00 -11.99
CA ILE A 232 -13.44 -4.94 -10.53
C ILE A 232 -14.25 -3.72 -10.10
N ASN A 233 -14.80 -3.76 -8.89
CA ASN A 233 -15.63 -2.71 -8.30
C ASN A 233 -14.78 -1.54 -7.78
N CYS A 234 -13.90 -1.04 -8.64
CA CYS A 234 -12.99 0.05 -8.37
C CYS A 234 -13.08 1.09 -9.46
N LEU A 235 -13.07 2.35 -9.06
CA LEU A 235 -12.97 3.49 -9.93
C LEU A 235 -11.61 4.16 -9.73
N ARG A 236 -11.11 4.77 -10.79
CA ARG A 236 -9.94 5.63 -10.75
C ARG A 236 -10.38 7.06 -11.03
N GLN A 237 -10.23 7.93 -10.04
CA GLN A 237 -10.62 9.33 -10.12
C GLN A 237 -9.48 10.19 -10.65
N ARG A 238 -9.56 10.56 -11.93
CA ARG A 238 -8.71 11.62 -12.52
C ARG A 238 -9.62 12.71 -13.10
N ASN A 239 -9.69 12.83 -14.43
CA ASN A 239 -10.60 13.76 -15.11
C ASN A 239 -11.99 13.15 -15.30
N GLU A 240 -12.05 11.85 -15.58
CA GLU A 240 -13.27 11.04 -15.64
C GLU A 240 -13.09 9.84 -14.70
N SER A 241 -14.19 9.39 -14.08
CA SER A 241 -14.17 8.18 -13.25
C SER A 241 -14.13 6.96 -14.15
N LEU A 242 -12.97 6.28 -14.23
CA LEU A 242 -12.79 5.09 -15.05
C LEU A 242 -12.88 3.83 -14.19
N GLN A 243 -13.62 2.83 -14.64
CA GLN A 243 -13.65 1.52 -14.00
C GLN A 243 -12.38 0.73 -14.34
N LEU A 244 -11.85 0.02 -13.34
CA LEU A 244 -10.68 -0.84 -13.50
C LEU A 244 -11.09 -2.26 -13.90
N GLY A 245 -10.28 -2.89 -14.76
CA GLY A 245 -10.44 -4.28 -15.16
C GLY A 245 -9.11 -5.04 -15.12
N LEU A 246 -9.13 -6.27 -14.60
CA LEU A 246 -7.98 -7.18 -14.60
C LEU A 246 -7.90 -7.92 -15.92
N PHE A 247 -6.69 -8.12 -16.44
CA PHE A 247 -6.48 -9.08 -17.51
C PHE A 247 -6.25 -10.47 -16.90
N LEU A 248 -7.09 -11.42 -17.28
CA LEU A 248 -7.06 -12.79 -16.78
C LEU A 248 -6.90 -13.75 -17.96
N LYS A 249 -5.89 -14.61 -17.92
CA LYS A 249 -5.71 -15.71 -18.87
C LYS A 249 -6.29 -16.99 -18.27
N ARG A 250 -7.15 -17.68 -19.01
CA ARG A 250 -7.67 -18.99 -18.61
C ARG A 250 -6.57 -20.04 -18.76
N GLU A 251 -6.37 -20.87 -17.74
CA GLU A 251 -5.49 -22.05 -17.82
C GLU A 251 -6.23 -23.25 -18.41
N ALA A 252 -5.48 -24.27 -18.84
CA ALA A 252 -6.02 -25.43 -19.57
C ALA A 252 -7.02 -26.28 -18.75
N GLU A 253 -6.97 -26.20 -17.41
CA GLU A 253 -7.91 -26.87 -16.50
C GLU A 253 -9.06 -25.93 -16.11
N ASP A 254 -10.28 -26.46 -16.05
CA ASP A 254 -11.51 -25.68 -15.89
C ASP A 254 -11.50 -24.71 -14.70
N ASP A 255 -12.02 -23.50 -14.96
CA ASP A 255 -12.20 -22.38 -14.03
C ASP A 255 -10.96 -21.80 -13.33
N LYS A 256 -9.74 -22.17 -13.77
CA LYS A 256 -8.50 -21.54 -13.30
C LYS A 256 -8.07 -20.36 -14.16
N PHE A 257 -7.70 -19.26 -13.50
CA PHE A 257 -7.28 -18.03 -14.16
C PHE A 257 -6.04 -17.45 -13.51
N VAL A 258 -5.12 -16.97 -14.35
CA VAL A 258 -3.92 -16.25 -13.89
C VAL A 258 -3.98 -14.80 -14.36
N ARG A 259 -3.49 -13.90 -13.51
CA ARG A 259 -3.36 -12.49 -13.88
C ARG A 259 -2.23 -12.33 -14.89
N VAL A 260 -2.48 -11.57 -15.95
CA VAL A 260 -1.49 -11.30 -17.01
C VAL A 260 -1.35 -9.80 -17.28
N ALA A 261 -0.23 -9.39 -17.87
CA ALA A 261 -0.05 -8.05 -18.41
C ALA A 261 -0.07 -8.13 -19.92
N LEU A 262 -0.79 -7.21 -20.57
CA LEU A 262 -0.83 -7.08 -22.02
C LEU A 262 -0.25 -5.72 -22.41
N ASP A 263 0.67 -5.68 -23.36
CA ASP A 263 1.31 -4.45 -23.86
C ASP A 263 1.88 -3.55 -22.74
N GLY A 264 2.50 -4.17 -21.73
CA GLY A 264 3.03 -3.48 -20.56
C GLY A 264 1.97 -2.92 -19.61
N LYS A 265 0.68 -3.19 -19.84
CA LYS A 265 -0.44 -2.79 -18.98
C LYS A 265 -0.94 -3.98 -18.17
N SER A 266 -0.93 -3.83 -16.85
CA SER A 266 -1.44 -4.81 -15.89
C SER A 266 -2.94 -4.71 -15.62
N MET A 267 -3.59 -3.67 -16.15
CA MET A 267 -5.03 -3.40 -16.00
C MET A 267 -5.58 -2.64 -17.21
N HIS A 268 -6.84 -2.89 -17.51
CA HIS A 268 -7.63 -2.11 -18.44
C HIS A 268 -8.42 -1.01 -17.72
N ARG A 269 -8.77 0.06 -18.44
CA ARG A 269 -9.60 1.16 -17.94
C ARG A 269 -10.71 1.43 -18.93
N PHE A 270 -11.95 1.50 -18.45
CA PHE A 270 -13.12 1.72 -19.31
C PHE A 270 -14.12 2.68 -18.64
N LEU A 271 -14.94 3.33 -19.46
CA LEU A 271 -16.02 4.19 -18.97
C LEU A 271 -17.07 3.35 -18.22
N PRO A 272 -17.55 3.78 -17.05
CA PRO A 272 -18.61 3.11 -16.32
C PRO A 272 -19.84 2.90 -17.21
N GLY A 273 -20.42 1.71 -17.19
CA GLY A 273 -21.66 1.40 -17.93
C GLY A 273 -21.51 1.15 -19.43
N LYS A 274 -20.36 1.41 -20.06
CA LYS A 274 -20.13 1.13 -21.50
C LYS A 274 -19.72 -0.32 -21.81
N THR A 275 -19.87 -1.25 -20.86
CA THR A 275 -19.43 -2.62 -21.06
C THR A 275 -20.39 -3.41 -21.96
N VAL A 276 -19.95 -3.61 -23.20
CA VAL A 276 -20.61 -4.26 -24.34
C VAL A 276 -20.81 -5.77 -24.11
N ARG A 277 -21.97 -6.26 -24.60
CA ARG A 277 -22.48 -7.64 -24.71
C ARG A 277 -22.40 -8.51 -23.45
N ARG A 278 -23.58 -8.69 -22.83
CA ARG A 278 -23.87 -9.73 -21.82
C ARG A 278 -23.52 -11.12 -22.37
N MET A 279 -22.46 -11.74 -21.85
CA MET A 279 -22.43 -13.20 -21.73
C MET A 279 -22.94 -13.53 -20.32
N ASN A 280 -24.13 -14.13 -20.26
CA ASN A 280 -24.68 -14.67 -19.02
C ASN A 280 -23.87 -15.91 -18.63
N GLY A 281 -22.91 -15.74 -17.73
CA GLY A 281 -22.18 -16.83 -17.11
C GLY A 281 -21.70 -16.41 -15.74
N ARG A 282 -22.13 -17.12 -14.70
CA ARG A 282 -21.54 -17.02 -13.36
C ARG A 282 -20.35 -18.00 -13.35
N LEU A 283 -19.14 -17.49 -13.18
CA LEU A 283 -17.94 -18.34 -13.12
C LEU A 283 -17.27 -18.15 -11.76
N PHE A 284 -16.98 -19.26 -11.09
CA PHE A 284 -16.19 -19.27 -9.87
C PHE A 284 -14.72 -19.36 -10.28
N LEU A 285 -14.00 -18.25 -10.22
CA LEU A 285 -12.60 -18.25 -10.62
C LEU A 285 -11.76 -18.78 -9.47
N TYR A 286 -10.89 -19.75 -9.75
CA TYR A 286 -9.79 -20.11 -8.86
C TYR A 286 -8.53 -19.46 -9.41
N MET A 287 -8.01 -18.48 -8.68
CA MET A 287 -6.77 -17.82 -9.07
C MET A 287 -5.64 -18.32 -8.20
N SER A 288 -4.64 -18.95 -8.84
CA SER A 288 -3.45 -19.46 -8.15
C SER A 288 -2.48 -18.31 -7.85
N ASN A 289 -1.90 -18.31 -6.65
CA ASN A 289 -0.67 -17.56 -6.41
C ASN A 289 0.44 -18.37 -7.05
N GLY A 290 1.05 -17.85 -8.13
CA GLY A 290 2.10 -18.55 -8.89
C GLY A 290 3.11 -19.26 -7.98
N THR A 291 3.43 -20.50 -8.34
CA THR A 291 4.36 -21.36 -7.60
C THR A 291 5.77 -20.78 -7.59
N LEU A 292 6.37 -20.72 -6.41
CA LEU A 292 7.81 -20.56 -6.25
C LEU A 292 8.50 -21.79 -6.85
N ASP A 293 9.11 -21.64 -8.03
CA ASP A 293 10.11 -22.61 -8.47
C ASP A 293 11.30 -22.55 -7.50
N ARG A 294 11.38 -23.57 -6.64
CA ARG A 294 12.60 -23.91 -5.92
C ARG A 294 13.59 -24.52 -6.92
N GLN A 295 14.37 -23.69 -7.60
CA GLN A 295 15.67 -24.14 -8.10
C GLN A 295 16.72 -23.92 -7.00
N SER A 296 16.74 -24.84 -6.04
CA SER A 296 17.91 -25.06 -5.20
C SER A 296 18.88 -25.95 -5.97
N SER A 297 19.79 -25.36 -6.73
CA SER A 297 21.01 -26.06 -7.15
C SER A 297 21.92 -26.20 -5.93
N PHE A 298 21.88 -27.38 -5.34
CA PHE A 298 22.87 -27.84 -4.38
C PHE A 298 24.26 -27.80 -5.04
N HIS A 299 25.12 -26.90 -4.59
CA HIS A 299 26.57 -27.10 -4.64
C HIS A 299 27.11 -27.01 -3.23
N GLN A 300 27.28 -28.20 -2.63
CA GLN A 300 28.10 -28.41 -1.45
C GLN A 300 29.54 -28.01 -1.75
N LYS A 301 30.11 -27.09 -0.96
CA LYS A 301 31.51 -27.17 -0.51
C LYS A 301 31.64 -26.67 0.94
N PRO A 302 32.62 -27.16 1.70
CA PRO A 302 32.50 -27.27 3.15
C PRO A 302 33.43 -26.31 3.93
N VAL A 303 33.11 -26.15 5.23
CA VAL A 303 33.96 -25.76 6.38
C VAL A 303 34.43 -24.29 6.49
N CYS A 304 34.02 -23.57 7.56
CA CYS A 304 34.82 -23.35 8.77
C CYS A 304 34.03 -22.61 9.86
N ARG A 305 33.91 -23.22 11.05
CA ARG A 305 33.34 -22.60 12.26
C ARG A 305 34.46 -21.83 12.96
N LEU A 306 34.23 -20.55 13.26
CA LEU A 306 34.86 -19.88 14.39
C LEU A 306 33.76 -19.42 15.35
N LEU A 307 33.77 -20.01 16.55
CA LEU A 307 33.02 -19.57 17.71
C LEU A 307 33.85 -18.50 18.41
N THR A 308 33.30 -17.31 18.61
CA THR A 308 33.75 -16.40 19.67
C THR A 308 32.53 -15.89 20.42
N ALA A 309 32.39 -16.37 21.65
CA ALA A 309 31.50 -15.85 22.68
C ALA A 309 32.14 -14.62 23.35
N SER A 310 31.34 -13.57 23.60
CA SER A 310 31.55 -12.42 24.52
C SER A 310 30.64 -11.27 24.04
N ARG A 311 29.79 -10.56 24.78
CA ARG A 311 29.43 -10.35 26.20
C ARG A 311 28.02 -9.71 26.15
N LEU A 312 27.01 -10.19 26.87
CA LEU A 312 26.50 -9.65 28.15
C LEU A 312 26.86 -8.18 28.49
N ALA A 313 25.86 -7.30 28.41
CA ALA A 313 25.56 -6.17 29.32
C ALA A 313 24.12 -5.71 28.99
N GLN A 314 23.09 -5.82 29.86
CA GLN A 314 22.77 -4.93 31.00
C GLN A 314 22.76 -3.44 30.55
N THR A 315 21.70 -2.64 30.68
CA THR A 315 20.78 -2.43 31.82
C THR A 315 19.62 -1.49 31.43
N CYS A 316 18.51 -1.63 32.18
CA CYS A 316 17.33 -0.76 32.36
C CYS A 316 16.37 -0.55 31.18
#